data_AF-A0AAE0FH92-F1
#
_entry.id   AF-A0AAE0FH92-F1
#
_cell.length_a   1.000
_cell.length_b   1.000
_cell.length_c   1.000
_cell.angle_alpha   90.00
_cell.angle_beta   90.00
_cell.angle_gamma   90.00
#
_symmetry.space_group_name_H-M   'P 1'
#
loop_
_entity.id
_entity.type
_entity.pdbx_description
1 polymer ?
#
loop_
_entity_poly.entity_id
_entity_poly.type
_entity_poly.pdbx_seq_one_letter_code
_entity_poly.pdbx_strand_id
1 'polypeptide(L)'
;MTWMVGRGDDGVGGSGLECAQKHYKLLQETFRHYAAGPGGGSASTMSSQEFWKLIKDCALIDKKLTNIKVDLIFMEANRDPPGISRPKTPMTSKKEKDNPDSELVPEEYNEALLRIALERYPVIAKKSPAEAFEKLLEDDIEVHACKSNTGIFRAQLLDKGVQGVFRTNRKTLEKIFMYYCNADNPYAGKKTSMNCSAFATLLRDCRIIDGNLSEAVVQNIFVCVQNASEEDDDGDDPNGGEDEMVYTEFMEAIAAVSCYRQANPFISMANRLNHFLRTGMTAISDKVLKGKKGK
;
A
#
# COMPACT_ATOMS: atom_id res chain seq x y z
N MET A 1 4.93 -23.88 10.84
CA MET A 1 4.91 -23.42 12.25
C MET A 1 5.94 -24.06 13.20
N THR A 2 6.62 -25.17 12.86
CA THR A 2 7.63 -25.81 13.74
C THR A 2 8.90 -24.97 13.99
N TRP A 3 9.09 -23.85 13.29
CA TRP A 3 10.25 -22.95 13.43
C TRP A 3 9.94 -21.65 14.22
N MET A 4 8.67 -21.35 14.48
CA MET A 4 8.26 -20.23 15.35
C MET A 4 8.29 -20.62 16.83
N VAL A 5 8.22 -21.92 17.14
CA VAL A 5 8.42 -22.43 18.50
C VAL A 5 9.87 -22.86 18.60
N GLY A 6 10.71 -21.95 19.07
CA GLY A 6 12.13 -22.20 19.30
C GLY A 6 12.32 -23.49 20.10
N ARG A 7 13.07 -24.45 19.53
CA ARG A 7 13.84 -25.37 20.35
C ARG A 7 15.13 -24.64 20.70
N GLY A 8 15.28 -24.33 21.99
CA GLY A 8 16.52 -23.83 22.54
C GLY A 8 17.67 -24.83 22.35
N ASP A 9 18.88 -24.30 22.52
CA ASP A 9 20.19 -24.87 22.14
C ASP A 9 20.30 -25.00 20.62
N ASP A 10 21.02 -24.12 19.91
CA ASP A 10 22.46 -23.91 20.03
C ASP A 10 22.82 -22.45 19.71
N GLY A 11 23.67 -21.83 20.53
CA GLY A 11 24.14 -20.46 20.30
C GLY A 11 24.87 -20.32 18.97
N VAL A 12 24.18 -19.74 17.97
CA VAL A 12 24.63 -18.86 16.86
C VAL A 12 23.44 -18.74 15.90
N GLY A 13 22.78 -17.57 15.88
CA GLY A 13 21.70 -17.24 14.95
C GLY A 13 20.38 -16.96 15.68
N GLY A 14 19.89 -15.72 15.56
CA GLY A 14 18.59 -15.33 16.10
C GLY A 14 17.46 -16.20 15.55
N SER A 15 16.40 -16.38 16.32
CA SER A 15 15.25 -17.18 15.87
C SER A 15 14.58 -16.51 14.67
N GLY A 16 13.95 -17.29 13.78
CA GLY A 16 13.21 -16.72 12.65
C GLY A 16 12.10 -15.73 13.08
N LEU A 17 11.63 -15.83 14.32
CA LEU A 17 10.70 -14.88 14.93
C LEU A 17 11.36 -13.51 15.20
N GLU A 18 12.60 -13.50 15.68
CA GLU A 18 13.35 -12.25 15.92
C GLU A 18 13.63 -11.52 14.59
N CYS A 19 13.96 -12.26 13.52
CA CYS A 19 14.09 -11.69 12.18
C CYS A 19 12.77 -11.09 11.68
N ALA A 20 11.66 -11.80 11.83
CA ALA A 20 10.34 -11.29 11.42
C ALA A 20 9.93 -10.04 12.23
N GLN A 21 10.25 -10.00 13.52
CA GLN A 21 10.02 -8.83 14.37
C GLN A 21 10.89 -7.63 13.95
N LYS A 22 12.18 -7.86 13.67
CA LYS A 22 13.11 -6.82 13.20
C LYS A 22 12.60 -6.15 11.91
N HIS A 23 12.04 -6.93 10.99
CA HIS A 23 11.54 -6.45 9.69
C HIS A 23 10.01 -6.32 9.62
N TYR A 24 9.33 -6.22 10.77
CA TYR A 24 7.87 -6.24 10.83
C TYR A 24 7.22 -5.15 9.96
N LYS A 25 7.74 -3.92 10.00
CA LYS A 25 7.25 -2.79 9.19
C LYS A 25 7.34 -3.08 7.70
N LEU A 26 8.52 -3.49 7.21
CA LEU A 26 8.74 -3.85 5.81
C LEU A 26 7.77 -4.95 5.35
N LEU A 27 7.60 -5.99 6.17
CA LEU A 27 6.68 -7.10 5.87
C LEU A 27 5.23 -6.63 5.78
N GLN A 28 4.78 -5.77 6.70
CA GLN A 28 3.44 -5.22 6.73
C GLN A 28 3.16 -4.29 5.55
N GLU A 29 4.05 -3.36 5.26
CA GLU A 29 3.92 -2.39 4.17
C GLU A 29 3.92 -3.06 2.80
N THR A 30 4.84 -4.01 2.59
CA THR A 30 4.89 -4.78 1.35
C THR A 30 3.67 -5.66 1.18
N PHE A 31 3.21 -6.33 2.24
CA PHE A 31 1.96 -7.10 2.18
C PHE A 31 0.79 -6.21 1.77
N ARG A 32 0.54 -5.11 2.49
CA ARG A 32 -0.55 -4.16 2.20
C ARG A 32 -0.48 -3.62 0.78
N HIS A 33 0.71 -3.21 0.33
CA HIS A 33 0.89 -2.65 -1.01
C HIS A 33 0.47 -3.62 -2.12
N TYR A 34 0.89 -4.88 -2.01
CA TYR A 34 0.61 -5.87 -3.03
C TYR A 34 -0.81 -6.46 -2.87
N ALA A 35 -1.31 -6.63 -1.65
CA ALA A 35 -2.67 -7.12 -1.33
C ALA A 35 -3.78 -6.14 -1.71
N ALA A 36 -3.51 -4.84 -1.78
CA ALA A 36 -4.54 -3.83 -2.10
C ALA A 36 -5.06 -3.92 -3.55
N GLY A 37 -4.34 -4.58 -4.45
CA GLY A 37 -4.76 -4.88 -5.82
C GLY A 37 -5.16 -3.67 -6.69
N PRO A 38 -5.32 -3.85 -8.02
CA PRO A 38 -5.94 -2.85 -8.90
C PRO A 38 -7.48 -2.83 -8.82
N GLY A 39 -8.09 -3.68 -7.97
CA GLY A 39 -9.53 -3.94 -7.92
C GLY A 39 -10.25 -3.45 -6.67
N GLY A 40 -9.56 -2.82 -5.70
CA GLY A 40 -10.16 -2.39 -4.44
C GLY A 40 -10.62 -3.56 -3.56
N GLY A 41 -9.87 -4.66 -3.56
CA GLY A 41 -10.06 -5.77 -2.64
C GLY A 41 -9.67 -5.38 -1.21
N SER A 42 -10.04 -6.22 -0.24
CA SER A 42 -9.61 -6.03 1.15
C SER A 42 -8.10 -6.20 1.24
N ALA A 43 -7.37 -5.20 1.74
CA ALA A 43 -5.91 -5.28 1.96
C ALA A 43 -5.51 -6.27 3.09
N SER A 44 -6.43 -7.15 3.48
CA SER A 44 -6.28 -8.18 4.51
C SER A 44 -5.80 -9.51 3.95
N THR A 45 -5.94 -9.77 2.65
CA THR A 45 -5.55 -11.02 1.98
C THR A 45 -4.87 -10.73 0.64
N MET A 46 -3.97 -11.63 0.21
CA MET A 46 -3.19 -11.48 -1.03
C MET A 46 -3.44 -12.65 -1.97
N SER A 47 -3.99 -12.37 -3.14
CA SER A 47 -4.21 -13.35 -4.21
C SER A 47 -2.90 -13.83 -4.85
N SER A 48 -2.98 -14.95 -5.59
CA SER A 48 -1.84 -15.46 -6.35
C SER A 48 -1.29 -14.44 -7.35
N GLN A 49 -2.15 -13.64 -7.97
CA GLN A 49 -1.78 -12.63 -8.96
C GLN A 49 -1.02 -11.47 -8.31
N GLU A 50 -1.43 -11.06 -7.11
CA GLU A 50 -0.79 -10.00 -6.33
C GLU A 50 0.56 -10.44 -5.79
N PHE A 51 0.64 -11.67 -5.26
CA PHE A 51 1.91 -12.27 -4.87
C PHE A 51 2.87 -12.35 -6.06
N TRP A 52 2.39 -12.80 -7.22
CA TRP A 52 3.15 -12.82 -8.47
C TRP A 52 3.67 -11.45 -8.91
N LYS A 53 2.94 -10.38 -8.61
CA LYS A 53 3.37 -9.01 -8.88
C LYS A 53 4.58 -8.64 -8.02
N LEU A 54 4.56 -8.94 -6.71
CA LEU A 54 5.71 -8.77 -5.82
C LEU A 54 6.93 -9.54 -6.34
N ILE A 55 6.75 -10.82 -6.70
CA ILE A 55 7.86 -11.67 -7.21
C ILE A 55 8.54 -11.05 -8.44
N LYS A 56 7.75 -10.45 -9.34
CA LYS A 56 8.26 -9.80 -10.55
C LYS A 56 8.94 -8.48 -10.25
N ASP A 57 8.31 -7.63 -9.45
CA ASP A 57 8.85 -6.31 -9.08
C ASP A 57 10.18 -6.43 -8.33
N CYS A 58 10.30 -7.48 -7.49
CA CYS A 58 11.52 -7.80 -6.76
C CYS A 58 12.54 -8.63 -7.55
N ALA A 59 12.28 -8.92 -8.84
CA ALA A 59 13.14 -9.72 -9.70
C ALA A 59 13.60 -11.05 -9.05
N LEU A 60 12.69 -11.73 -8.35
CA LEU A 60 13.01 -12.91 -7.55
C LEU A 60 13.18 -14.19 -8.38
N ILE A 61 12.66 -14.21 -9.61
CA ILE A 61 12.80 -15.37 -10.51
C ILE A 61 14.23 -15.51 -11.01
N ASP A 62 14.80 -16.69 -10.83
CA ASP A 62 16.11 -17.05 -11.37
C ASP A 62 16.17 -18.55 -11.75
N LYS A 63 17.38 -19.08 -12.00
CA LYS A 63 17.58 -20.49 -12.33
C LYS A 63 17.20 -21.45 -11.18
N LYS A 64 17.19 -20.97 -9.95
CA LYS A 64 16.87 -21.75 -8.74
C LYS A 64 15.40 -21.61 -8.37
N LEU A 65 14.87 -20.38 -8.32
CA LEU A 65 13.48 -20.05 -8.05
C LEU A 65 12.72 -19.87 -9.38
N THR A 66 12.28 -20.98 -9.95
CA THR A 66 11.50 -21.00 -11.19
C THR A 66 10.04 -20.65 -10.95
N ASN A 67 9.30 -20.31 -12.02
CA ASN A 67 7.87 -19.98 -11.88
C ASN A 67 7.04 -21.09 -11.22
N ILE A 68 7.27 -22.33 -11.61
CA ILE A 68 6.59 -23.50 -11.03
C ILE A 68 6.82 -23.59 -9.51
N LYS A 69 8.04 -23.24 -9.06
CA LYS A 69 8.35 -23.25 -7.61
C LYS A 69 7.61 -22.15 -6.87
N VAL A 70 7.43 -20.97 -7.47
CA VAL A 70 6.66 -19.89 -6.86
C VAL A 70 5.19 -20.31 -6.68
N ASP A 71 4.59 -20.92 -7.71
CA ASP A 71 3.23 -21.45 -7.62
C ASP A 71 3.11 -22.52 -6.53
N LEU A 72 4.07 -23.44 -6.46
CA LEU A 72 4.13 -24.45 -5.40
C LEU A 72 4.26 -23.81 -4.02
N ILE A 73 5.12 -22.81 -3.86
CA ILE A 73 5.29 -22.11 -2.58
C ILE A 73 3.99 -21.43 -2.15
N PHE A 74 3.31 -20.73 -3.06
CA PHE A 74 2.02 -20.10 -2.79
C PHE A 74 1.01 -21.13 -2.30
N MET A 75 0.85 -22.24 -3.04
CA MET A 75 -0.08 -23.31 -2.67
C MET A 75 0.27 -23.95 -1.32
N GLU A 76 1.55 -24.19 -1.04
CA GLU A 76 1.97 -24.79 0.22
C GLU A 76 1.86 -23.84 1.41
N ALA A 77 2.06 -22.54 1.23
CA ALA A 77 1.87 -21.55 2.28
C ALA A 77 0.39 -21.35 2.65
N ASN A 78 -0.51 -21.57 1.69
CA ASN A 78 -1.96 -21.54 1.89
C ASN A 78 -2.51 -22.83 2.55
N ARG A 79 -1.72 -23.92 2.61
CA ARG A 79 -2.17 -25.19 3.20
C ARG A 79 -2.12 -25.17 4.72
N ASP A 80 -3.21 -25.60 5.34
CA ASP A 80 -3.20 -25.97 6.75
C ASP A 80 -2.36 -27.24 6.99
N PRO A 81 -1.50 -27.25 8.03
CA PRO A 81 -0.74 -28.45 8.37
C PRO A 81 -1.68 -29.61 8.74
N PRO A 82 -1.36 -30.86 8.35
CA PRO A 82 -2.18 -32.02 8.70
C PRO A 82 -2.37 -32.14 10.22
N GLY A 83 -3.62 -32.15 10.70
CA GLY A 83 -3.95 -32.29 12.12
C GLY A 83 -3.84 -30.99 12.93
N ILE A 84 -3.41 -29.89 12.32
CA ILE A 84 -3.47 -28.53 12.89
C ILE A 84 -4.39 -27.73 11.98
N SER A 85 -5.68 -27.74 12.26
CA SER A 85 -6.53 -26.65 11.79
C SER A 85 -6.04 -25.41 12.51
N ARG A 86 -5.35 -24.50 11.81
CA ARG A 86 -5.05 -23.20 12.38
C ARG A 86 -6.38 -22.63 12.86
N PRO A 87 -6.49 -22.20 14.13
CA PRO A 87 -7.70 -21.51 14.53
C PRO A 87 -7.82 -20.31 13.60
N LYS A 88 -8.82 -20.33 12.70
CA LYS A 88 -9.36 -19.08 12.15
C LYS A 88 -9.60 -18.24 13.40
N THR A 89 -8.84 -17.15 13.53
CA THR A 89 -8.68 -16.35 14.76
C THR A 89 -9.97 -16.33 15.60
N PRO A 90 -9.91 -16.48 16.94
CA PRO A 90 -11.11 -16.56 17.77
C PRO A 90 -11.95 -15.30 17.59
N MET A 91 -13.01 -15.53 16.81
CA MET A 91 -14.10 -14.68 16.40
C MET A 91 -14.61 -13.79 17.55
N THR A 92 -14.08 -12.58 17.67
CA THR A 92 -14.88 -11.47 18.18
C THR A 92 -15.51 -10.77 17.00
N SER A 93 -16.81 -11.01 16.85
CA SER A 93 -17.72 -10.46 15.84
C SER A 93 -17.96 -11.31 14.59
N LYS A 94 -19.24 -11.37 14.24
CA LYS A 94 -19.91 -12.41 13.44
C LYS A 94 -19.91 -12.09 11.94
N LYS A 95 -18.93 -11.32 11.46
CA LYS A 95 -18.87 -10.82 10.08
C LYS A 95 -17.42 -10.69 9.62
N GLU A 96 -16.80 -11.82 9.29
CA GLU A 96 -15.79 -11.89 8.24
C GLU A 96 -15.55 -13.36 7.94
N LYS A 97 -16.01 -13.76 6.75
CA LYS A 97 -15.98 -15.13 6.22
C LYS A 97 -14.88 -15.28 5.17
N ASP A 98 -13.95 -14.34 5.12
CA ASP A 98 -13.12 -14.08 3.93
C ASP A 98 -11.63 -14.31 4.22
N ASN A 99 -11.28 -15.51 4.69
CA ASN A 99 -10.06 -16.13 4.20
C ASN A 99 -10.49 -17.23 3.23
N PRO A 100 -10.62 -16.94 1.93
CA PRO A 100 -10.84 -17.98 0.94
C PRO A 100 -9.58 -18.86 0.91
N ASP A 101 -9.72 -20.19 0.88
CA ASP A 101 -8.62 -21.18 0.86
C ASP A 101 -7.77 -21.11 -0.46
N SER A 102 -7.41 -19.90 -0.89
CA SER A 102 -6.77 -19.52 -2.16
C SER A 102 -6.11 -18.13 -2.12
N GLU A 103 -6.15 -17.41 -1.00
CA GLU A 103 -5.44 -16.14 -0.79
C GLU A 103 -4.60 -16.18 0.47
N LEU A 104 -3.43 -15.54 0.47
CA LEU A 104 -2.52 -15.52 1.61
C LEU A 104 -2.93 -14.46 2.63
N VAL A 105 -3.08 -14.84 3.89
CA VAL A 105 -3.10 -13.89 5.03
C VAL A 105 -1.66 -13.47 5.40
N PRO A 106 -1.43 -12.44 6.24
CA PRO A 106 -0.09 -11.96 6.57
C PRO A 106 0.88 -13.04 7.07
N GLU A 107 0.41 -14.01 7.87
CA GLU A 107 1.24 -15.10 8.37
C GLU A 107 1.66 -16.07 7.25
N GLU A 108 0.75 -16.33 6.31
CA GLU A 108 1.00 -17.18 5.15
C GLU A 108 1.92 -16.51 4.14
N TYR A 109 1.78 -15.19 3.99
CA TYR A 109 2.71 -14.36 3.22
C TYR A 109 4.12 -14.43 3.78
N ASN A 110 4.28 -14.27 5.10
CA ASN A 110 5.59 -14.40 5.76
C ASN A 110 6.17 -15.80 5.58
N GLU A 111 5.35 -16.85 5.66
CA GLU A 111 5.77 -18.21 5.37
C GLU A 111 6.19 -18.39 3.90
N ALA A 112 5.43 -17.83 2.95
CA ALA A 112 5.75 -17.89 1.53
C ALA A 112 7.10 -17.21 1.23
N LEU A 113 7.37 -16.04 1.81
CA LEU A 113 8.65 -15.36 1.67
C LEU A 113 9.80 -16.16 2.30
N LEU A 114 9.60 -16.76 3.48
CA LEU A 114 10.60 -17.64 4.05
C LEU A 114 10.91 -18.80 3.10
N ARG A 115 9.90 -19.47 2.55
CA ARG A 115 10.09 -20.56 1.59
C ARG A 115 10.85 -20.11 0.33
N ILE A 116 10.59 -18.88 -0.14
CA ILE A 116 11.38 -18.27 -1.23
C ILE A 116 12.83 -18.09 -0.83
N ALA A 117 13.10 -17.58 0.37
CA ALA A 117 14.47 -17.40 0.88
C ALA A 117 15.23 -18.71 0.92
N LEU A 118 14.59 -19.80 1.36
CA LEU A 118 15.19 -21.13 1.41
C LEU A 118 15.57 -21.65 0.02
N GLU A 119 14.73 -21.42 -0.99
CA GLU A 119 14.98 -21.83 -2.37
C GLU A 119 16.07 -20.99 -3.06
N ARG A 120 16.10 -19.67 -2.79
CA ARG A 120 17.02 -18.72 -3.42
C ARG A 120 18.42 -18.78 -2.80
N TYR A 121 18.48 -18.97 -1.49
CA TYR A 121 19.71 -18.97 -0.69
C TYR A 121 20.00 -20.34 -0.03
N PRO A 122 20.04 -21.46 -0.78
CA PRO A 122 20.07 -22.81 -0.19
C PRO A 122 21.34 -23.10 0.63
N VAL A 123 22.45 -22.39 0.37
CA VAL A 123 23.70 -22.54 1.13
C VAL A 123 23.61 -21.82 2.49
N ILE A 124 22.98 -20.63 2.52
CA ILE A 124 22.77 -19.86 3.75
C ILE A 124 21.67 -20.54 4.56
N ALA A 125 20.55 -20.89 3.92
CA ALA A 125 19.41 -21.56 4.52
C ALA A 125 19.76 -22.87 5.23
N LYS A 126 20.75 -23.62 4.72
CA LYS A 126 21.25 -24.84 5.38
C LYS A 126 21.96 -24.58 6.71
N LYS A 127 22.56 -23.40 6.87
CA LYS A 127 23.24 -22.98 8.09
C LYS A 127 22.26 -22.28 9.03
N SER A 128 21.54 -21.30 8.49
CA SER A 128 20.55 -20.51 9.20
C SER A 128 19.43 -20.11 8.26
N PRO A 129 18.23 -20.72 8.39
CA PRO A 129 17.02 -20.25 7.73
C PRO A 129 16.70 -18.78 8.00
N ALA A 130 16.99 -18.31 9.23
CA ALA A 130 16.76 -16.93 9.63
C ALA A 130 17.66 -15.95 8.85
N GLU A 131 18.96 -16.25 8.70
CA GLU A 131 19.88 -15.42 7.91
C GLU A 131 19.50 -15.42 6.42
N ALA A 132 19.00 -16.54 5.89
CA ALA A 132 18.52 -16.58 4.51
C ALA A 132 17.29 -15.69 4.33
N PHE A 133 16.38 -15.69 5.31
CA PHE A 133 15.18 -14.86 5.30
C PHE A 133 15.53 -13.37 5.42
N GLU A 134 16.37 -13.01 6.39
CA GLU A 134 16.89 -11.65 6.57
C GLU A 134 17.54 -11.14 5.29
N LYS A 135 18.37 -11.96 4.64
CA LYS A 135 18.99 -11.62 3.36
C LYS A 135 17.96 -11.37 2.25
N LEU A 136 16.90 -12.19 2.14
CA LEU A 136 15.83 -11.94 1.18
C LEU A 136 15.17 -10.59 1.46
N LEU A 137 14.90 -10.28 2.73
CA LEU A 137 14.24 -9.04 3.12
C LEU A 137 15.11 -7.82 2.81
N GLU A 138 16.38 -7.82 3.20
CA GLU A 138 17.27 -6.66 3.03
C GLU A 138 17.74 -6.49 1.57
N ASP A 139 18.15 -7.57 0.89
CA ASP A 139 18.79 -7.44 -0.42
C ASP A 139 17.81 -7.47 -1.60
N ASP A 140 16.66 -8.14 -1.45
CA ASP A 140 15.70 -8.31 -2.54
C ASP A 140 14.41 -7.53 -2.29
N ILE A 141 13.77 -7.68 -1.14
CA ILE A 141 12.47 -7.05 -0.88
C ILE A 141 12.62 -5.56 -0.59
N GLU A 142 13.45 -5.15 0.37
CA GLU A 142 13.62 -3.74 0.74
C GLU A 142 14.16 -2.89 -0.41
N VAL A 143 15.07 -3.46 -1.21
CA VAL A 143 15.65 -2.75 -2.34
C VAL A 143 14.65 -2.58 -3.48
N HIS A 144 13.71 -3.51 -3.68
CA HIS A 144 12.91 -3.60 -4.91
C HIS A 144 11.40 -3.56 -4.76
N ALA A 145 10.86 -4.07 -3.66
CA ALA A 145 9.43 -4.01 -3.36
C ALA A 145 9.01 -2.56 -3.19
N CYS A 146 7.82 -2.22 -3.68
CA CYS A 146 7.24 -0.90 -3.47
C CYS A 146 8.18 0.24 -3.92
N LYS A 147 8.96 0.08 -5.00
CA LYS A 147 9.71 1.16 -5.67
C LYS A 147 8.79 2.26 -6.24
N SER A 148 7.81 2.74 -5.49
CA SER A 148 7.38 4.12 -5.59
C SER A 148 8.50 4.95 -4.98
N ASN A 149 9.15 5.77 -5.79
CA ASN A 149 10.23 6.66 -5.35
C ASN A 149 9.63 7.83 -4.55
N THR A 150 8.90 7.51 -3.48
CA THR A 150 8.06 8.42 -2.74
C THR A 150 8.91 9.46 -2.00
N GLY A 151 10.10 9.08 -1.52
CA GLY A 151 11.08 10.02 -0.97
C GLY A 151 11.51 11.11 -1.95
N ILE A 152 11.87 10.75 -3.19
CA ILE A 152 12.23 11.76 -4.22
C ILE A 152 11.00 12.58 -4.61
N PHE A 153 9.84 11.95 -4.74
CA PHE A 153 8.60 12.66 -5.04
C PHE A 153 8.23 13.68 -3.94
N ARG A 154 8.36 13.32 -2.66
CA ARG A 154 8.14 14.22 -1.53
C ARG A 154 9.17 15.34 -1.46
N ALA A 155 10.44 15.05 -1.75
CA ALA A 155 11.43 16.10 -1.90
C ALA A 155 11.04 17.11 -2.99
N GLN A 156 10.44 16.67 -4.09
CA GLN A 156 9.89 17.57 -5.12
C GLN A 156 8.67 18.35 -4.63
N LEU A 157 7.83 17.80 -3.76
CA LEU A 157 6.71 18.54 -3.15
C LEU A 157 7.19 19.70 -2.28
N LEU A 158 8.35 19.57 -1.64
CA LEU A 158 8.96 20.63 -0.83
C LEU A 158 9.56 21.77 -1.66
N ASP A 159 9.66 21.61 -2.99
CA ASP A 159 10.13 22.67 -3.89
C ASP A 159 9.29 23.94 -3.74
N LYS A 160 9.95 25.10 -3.74
CA LYS A 160 9.31 26.41 -3.51
C LYS A 160 8.23 26.70 -4.56
N GLY A 161 8.43 26.26 -5.81
CA GLY A 161 7.44 26.41 -6.88
C GLY A 161 6.18 25.62 -6.59
N VAL A 162 6.33 24.34 -6.23
CA VAL A 162 5.21 23.46 -5.88
C VAL A 162 4.45 23.98 -4.65
N GLN A 163 5.18 24.33 -3.60
CA GLN A 163 4.62 24.96 -2.40
C GLN A 163 3.89 26.27 -2.71
N GLY A 164 4.40 27.09 -3.64
CA GLY A 164 3.74 28.31 -4.10
C GLY A 164 2.40 28.05 -4.78
N VAL A 165 2.30 27.01 -5.60
CA VAL A 165 1.05 26.60 -6.25
C VAL A 165 0.01 26.14 -5.22
N PHE A 166 0.41 25.33 -4.24
CA PHE A 166 -0.47 24.90 -3.16
C PHE A 166 -0.95 26.07 -2.29
N ARG A 167 -0.04 26.97 -1.89
CA ARG A 167 -0.42 28.18 -1.12
C ARG A 167 -1.44 29.04 -1.86
N THR A 168 -1.27 29.20 -3.17
CA THR A 168 -2.17 29.99 -4.02
C THR A 168 -3.58 29.38 -4.06
N ASN A 169 -3.69 28.04 -4.09
CA ASN A 169 -4.96 27.33 -4.24
C ASN A 169 -5.53 26.80 -2.92
N ARG A 170 -4.86 27.06 -1.79
CA ARG A 170 -5.15 26.46 -0.47
C ARG A 170 -6.63 26.48 -0.11
N LYS A 171 -7.27 27.66 -0.11
CA LYS A 171 -8.68 27.80 0.29
C LYS A 171 -9.64 27.00 -0.58
N THR A 172 -9.33 26.84 -1.87
CA THR A 172 -10.16 26.07 -2.80
C THR A 172 -9.96 24.58 -2.57
N LEU A 173 -8.71 24.15 -2.40
CA LEU A 173 -8.36 22.75 -2.14
C LEU A 173 -8.91 22.27 -0.80
N GLU A 174 -8.81 23.06 0.27
CA GLU A 174 -9.42 22.75 1.58
C GLU A 174 -10.94 22.56 1.45
N LYS A 175 -11.64 23.41 0.68
CA LYS A 175 -13.09 23.27 0.48
C LYS A 175 -13.45 22.01 -0.30
N ILE A 176 -12.69 21.68 -1.34
CA ILE A 176 -12.92 20.48 -2.15
C ILE A 176 -12.68 19.24 -1.28
N PHE A 177 -11.56 19.19 -0.55
CA PHE A 177 -11.25 18.11 0.39
C PHE A 177 -12.39 17.89 1.37
N MET A 178 -12.78 18.94 2.10
CA MET A 178 -13.86 18.85 3.09
C MET A 178 -15.22 18.47 2.49
N TYR A 179 -15.51 18.87 1.25
CA TYR A 179 -16.74 18.46 0.55
C TYR A 179 -16.79 16.93 0.39
N TYR A 180 -15.70 16.31 -0.06
CA TYR A 180 -15.65 14.86 -0.27
C TYR A 180 -15.47 14.05 1.01
N CYS A 181 -14.80 14.58 2.05
CA CYS A 181 -14.79 13.96 3.38
C CYS A 181 -16.19 13.73 3.94
N ASN A 182 -17.15 14.59 3.59
CA ASN A 182 -18.51 14.58 4.15
C ASN A 182 -19.59 14.14 3.14
N ALA A 183 -19.19 13.65 1.95
CA ALA A 183 -20.13 13.30 0.89
C ALA A 183 -20.97 12.06 1.21
N ASP A 184 -20.39 11.08 1.91
CA ASP A 184 -21.02 9.78 2.17
C ASP A 184 -22.01 9.81 3.34
N ASN A 185 -21.88 10.78 4.26
CA ASN A 185 -22.80 10.92 5.39
C ASN A 185 -22.92 12.39 5.87
N PRO A 186 -23.86 13.17 5.32
CA PRO A 186 -24.06 14.57 5.72
C PRO A 186 -24.61 14.73 7.16
N TYR A 187 -24.98 13.64 7.83
CA TYR A 187 -25.48 13.61 9.20
C TYR A 187 -24.44 13.12 10.22
N ALA A 188 -23.33 12.54 9.75
CA ALA A 188 -22.17 12.31 10.60
C ALA A 188 -21.54 13.65 10.96
N GLY A 189 -20.90 13.73 12.13
CA GLY A 189 -20.09 14.88 12.48
C GLY A 189 -19.06 15.22 11.40
N LYS A 190 -18.55 16.45 11.41
CA LYS A 190 -17.65 16.96 10.38
C LYS A 190 -16.39 16.09 10.25
N LYS A 191 -16.33 15.23 9.23
CA LYS A 191 -15.15 14.42 8.91
C LYS A 191 -14.02 15.30 8.40
N THR A 192 -12.78 14.97 8.78
CA THR A 192 -11.54 15.68 8.42
C THR A 192 -10.55 14.81 7.64
N SER A 193 -11.02 13.64 7.19
CA SER A 193 -10.27 12.59 6.52
C SER A 193 -11.14 12.01 5.40
N MET A 194 -10.53 11.44 4.36
CA MET A 194 -11.20 11.01 3.14
C MET A 194 -10.81 9.58 2.79
N ASN A 195 -11.77 8.67 2.65
CA ASN A 195 -11.49 7.31 2.18
C ASN A 195 -11.18 7.24 0.67
N CYS A 196 -10.65 6.10 0.21
CA CYS A 196 -10.30 5.88 -1.20
C CYS A 196 -11.49 6.03 -2.17
N SER A 197 -12.69 5.60 -1.77
CA SER A 197 -13.90 5.72 -2.59
C SER A 197 -14.29 7.18 -2.84
N ALA A 198 -14.21 8.03 -1.81
CA ALA A 198 -14.46 9.46 -1.90
C ALA A 198 -13.42 10.16 -2.79
N PHE A 199 -12.15 9.78 -2.68
CA PHE A 199 -11.09 10.29 -3.54
C PHE A 199 -11.28 9.89 -5.02
N ALA A 200 -11.62 8.63 -5.30
CA ALA A 200 -11.96 8.19 -6.65
C ALA A 200 -13.18 8.94 -7.20
N THR A 201 -14.19 9.20 -6.37
CA THR A 201 -15.39 9.98 -6.74
C THR A 201 -15.05 11.41 -7.11
N LEU A 202 -14.14 12.06 -6.38
CA LEU A 202 -13.60 13.38 -6.75
C LEU A 202 -12.99 13.38 -8.15
N LEU A 203 -12.16 12.37 -8.46
CA LEU A 203 -11.49 12.27 -9.76
C LEU A 203 -12.46 11.95 -10.90
N ARG A 204 -13.53 11.18 -10.63
CA ARG A 204 -14.64 10.94 -11.56
C ARG A 204 -15.44 12.21 -11.83
N ASP A 205 -15.79 12.98 -10.81
CA ASP A 205 -16.50 14.26 -10.94
C ASP A 205 -15.70 15.28 -11.76
N CYS A 206 -14.37 15.23 -11.66
CA CYS A 206 -13.46 16.02 -12.48
C CYS A 206 -13.24 15.45 -13.90
N ARG A 207 -13.78 14.27 -14.21
CA ARG A 207 -13.60 13.54 -15.47
C ARG A 207 -12.14 13.25 -15.81
N ILE A 208 -11.35 12.92 -14.78
CA ILE A 208 -9.91 12.68 -14.89
C ILE A 208 -9.62 11.18 -15.06
N ILE A 209 -10.46 10.31 -14.49
CA ILE A 209 -10.32 8.85 -14.65
C ILE A 209 -10.61 8.48 -16.10
N ASP A 210 -9.57 8.05 -16.81
CA ASP A 210 -9.58 7.67 -18.22
C ASP A 210 -8.52 6.61 -18.52
N GLY A 211 -8.23 6.35 -19.81
CA GLY A 211 -7.22 5.36 -20.20
C GLY A 211 -5.80 5.65 -19.70
N ASN A 212 -5.47 6.90 -19.34
CA ASN A 212 -4.16 7.28 -18.81
C ASN A 212 -4.11 7.26 -17.27
N LEU A 213 -5.26 7.43 -16.60
CA LEU A 213 -5.41 7.33 -15.15
C LEU A 213 -6.57 6.40 -14.82
N SER A 214 -6.28 5.11 -14.69
CA SER A 214 -7.29 4.10 -14.33
C SER A 214 -7.60 4.09 -12.83
N GLU A 215 -8.74 3.49 -12.45
CA GLU A 215 -9.12 3.28 -11.04
C GLU A 215 -8.01 2.55 -10.25
N ALA A 216 -7.35 1.58 -10.88
CA ALA A 216 -6.20 0.87 -10.32
C ALA A 216 -5.02 1.80 -9.99
N VAL A 217 -4.75 2.78 -10.86
CA VAL A 217 -3.69 3.77 -10.63
C VAL A 217 -4.10 4.71 -9.49
N VAL A 218 -5.38 5.09 -9.40
CA VAL A 218 -5.89 5.93 -8.29
C VAL A 218 -5.74 5.21 -6.95
N GLN A 219 -6.09 3.93 -6.88
CA GLN A 219 -5.90 3.10 -5.68
C GLN A 219 -4.42 3.02 -5.29
N ASN A 220 -3.53 2.78 -6.26
CA ASN A 220 -2.10 2.75 -5.99
C ASN A 220 -1.56 4.10 -5.48
N ILE A 221 -2.02 5.23 -6.04
CA ILE A 221 -1.69 6.56 -5.52
C ILE A 221 -2.13 6.69 -4.06
N PHE A 222 -3.37 6.27 -3.74
CA PHE A 222 -3.91 6.33 -2.38
C PHE A 222 -3.03 5.56 -1.38
N VAL A 223 -2.68 4.31 -1.71
CA VAL A 223 -1.80 3.46 -0.90
C VAL A 223 -0.40 4.07 -0.74
N CYS A 224 0.21 4.56 -1.82
CA CYS A 224 1.56 5.16 -1.77
C CYS A 224 1.63 6.39 -0.86
N VAL A 225 0.53 7.12 -0.74
CA VAL A 225 0.44 8.33 0.08
C VAL A 225 0.21 7.98 1.55
N GLN A 226 -0.59 6.94 1.84
CA GLN A 226 -0.87 6.47 3.20
C GLN A 226 0.33 5.75 3.83
N ASN A 227 1.04 4.92 3.07
CA ASN A 227 2.15 4.11 3.59
C ASN A 227 3.39 4.93 4.00
N ALA A 228 3.36 6.24 3.89
CA ALA A 228 4.55 7.07 4.10
C ALA A 228 4.41 8.16 5.14
N SER A 229 3.21 8.33 5.68
CA SER A 229 2.97 9.11 6.89
C SER A 229 3.33 8.31 8.16
N GLU A 230 3.55 7.00 8.06
CA GLU A 230 3.94 6.10 9.17
C GLU A 230 5.44 6.17 9.57
N GLU A 231 6.26 6.99 8.89
CA GLU A 231 7.67 7.20 9.27
C GLU A 231 7.85 8.07 10.53
N ASP A 232 6.80 8.78 10.98
CA ASP A 232 6.89 9.77 12.08
C ASP A 232 5.87 9.57 13.24
N ASP A 233 5.07 8.50 13.28
CA ASP A 233 4.10 8.28 14.36
C ASP A 233 4.49 7.09 15.26
N ASP A 234 5.09 7.40 16.43
CA ASP A 234 5.20 6.49 17.60
C ASP A 234 3.82 6.31 18.27
N GLY A 235 2.79 6.05 17.46
CA GLY A 235 1.40 5.94 17.85
C GLY A 235 0.91 4.50 17.75
N ASP A 236 0.95 3.80 18.88
CA ASP A 236 0.29 2.51 19.09
C ASP A 236 -1.24 2.71 19.00
N ASP A 237 -1.79 2.74 17.78
CA ASP A 237 -3.22 2.52 17.54
C ASP A 237 -3.47 1.07 17.09
N PRO A 238 -3.79 0.16 18.04
CA PRO A 238 -4.11 -1.24 17.74
C PRO A 238 -5.45 -1.39 16.99
N ASN A 239 -6.11 -0.29 16.64
CA ASN A 239 -7.35 -0.24 15.90
C ASN A 239 -7.18 0.47 14.55
N GLY A 240 -6.08 0.18 13.84
CA GLY A 240 -5.73 0.60 12.47
C GLY A 240 -6.92 1.14 11.69
N GLY A 241 -7.18 2.43 11.90
CA GLY A 241 -8.43 3.06 11.53
C GLY A 241 -8.58 3.09 10.03
N GLU A 242 -9.80 2.78 9.57
CA GLU A 242 -10.34 2.94 8.22
C GLU A 242 -9.41 3.71 7.27
N ASP A 243 -8.88 3.07 6.21
CA ASP A 243 -7.99 3.64 5.18
C ASP A 243 -8.48 5.03 4.69
N GLU A 244 -8.10 6.10 5.39
CA GLU A 244 -8.56 7.46 5.18
C GLU A 244 -7.37 8.43 5.12
N MET A 245 -7.32 9.26 4.08
CA MET A 245 -6.29 10.27 3.91
C MET A 245 -6.64 11.61 4.55
N VAL A 246 -5.68 12.23 5.24
CA VAL A 246 -5.76 13.59 5.76
C VAL A 246 -5.45 14.62 4.67
N TYR A 247 -5.59 15.91 4.99
CA TYR A 247 -5.42 16.98 4.00
C TYR A 247 -4.01 17.04 3.38
N THR A 248 -2.96 16.75 4.15
CA THR A 248 -1.57 16.73 3.64
C THR A 248 -1.37 15.61 2.62
N GLU A 249 -1.89 14.43 2.90
CA GLU A 249 -1.91 13.27 2.02
C GLU A 249 -2.75 13.53 0.76
N PHE A 250 -3.91 14.17 0.90
CA PHE A 250 -4.70 14.61 -0.24
C PHE A 250 -3.90 15.54 -1.19
N MET A 251 -3.10 16.45 -0.63
CA MET A 251 -2.27 17.35 -1.44
C MET A 251 -1.19 16.58 -2.20
N GLU A 252 -0.57 15.60 -1.56
CA GLU A 252 0.37 14.66 -2.20
C GLU A 252 -0.31 13.88 -3.33
N ALA A 253 -1.49 13.31 -3.08
CA ALA A 253 -2.27 12.56 -4.05
C ALA A 253 -2.65 13.41 -5.27
N ILE A 254 -3.07 14.66 -5.06
CA ILE A 254 -3.39 15.61 -6.15
C ILE A 254 -2.15 15.93 -6.99
N ALA A 255 -0.99 16.09 -6.37
CA ALA A 255 0.25 16.29 -7.10
C ALA A 255 0.62 15.05 -7.92
N ALA A 256 0.45 13.84 -7.37
CA ALA A 256 0.71 12.59 -8.08
C ALA A 256 -0.20 12.48 -9.30
N VAL A 257 -1.50 12.73 -9.14
CA VAL A 257 -2.48 12.78 -10.24
C VAL A 257 -2.06 13.78 -11.33
N SER A 258 -1.54 14.95 -10.94
CA SER A 258 -1.05 15.94 -11.92
C SER A 258 0.11 15.42 -12.79
N CYS A 259 0.97 14.56 -12.22
CA CYS A 259 2.08 13.94 -12.95
C CYS A 259 1.60 12.86 -13.93
N TYR A 260 0.54 12.11 -13.60
CA TYR A 260 -0.10 11.19 -14.55
C TYR A 260 -0.79 11.93 -15.69
N ARG A 261 -1.42 13.09 -15.41
CA ARG A 261 -2.12 13.90 -16.42
C ARG A 261 -1.21 14.65 -17.36
N GLN A 262 -0.01 15.00 -16.89
CA GLN A 262 1.01 15.61 -17.72
C GLN A 262 2.30 14.82 -17.56
N ALA A 263 2.47 13.75 -18.32
CA ALA A 263 3.61 12.85 -18.18
C ALA A 263 4.93 13.43 -18.73
N ASN A 264 4.91 14.54 -19.48
CA ASN A 264 6.09 15.10 -20.12
C ASN A 264 7.20 15.48 -19.11
N PRO A 265 8.33 14.75 -19.05
CA PRO A 265 9.38 14.91 -18.04
C PRO A 265 10.02 16.31 -18.03
N PHE A 266 9.96 17.04 -19.13
CA PHE A 266 10.56 18.37 -19.27
C PHE A 266 9.71 19.50 -18.68
N ILE A 267 8.47 19.21 -18.28
CA ILE A 267 7.61 20.17 -17.57
C ILE A 267 7.83 19.98 -16.06
N SER A 268 8.17 21.06 -15.36
CA SER A 268 8.34 21.04 -13.90
C SER A 268 7.07 20.63 -13.18
N MET A 269 7.20 19.97 -12.03
CA MET A 269 6.08 19.52 -11.21
C MET A 269 5.13 20.67 -10.84
N ALA A 270 5.69 21.84 -10.49
CA ALA A 270 4.89 23.05 -10.20
C ALA A 270 4.00 23.45 -11.38
N ASN A 271 4.53 23.40 -12.61
CA ASN A 271 3.77 23.73 -13.82
C ASN A 271 2.70 22.68 -14.13
N ARG A 272 3.00 21.39 -13.94
CA ARG A 272 2.01 20.30 -14.09
C ARG A 272 0.86 20.47 -13.10
N LEU A 273 1.18 20.67 -11.83
CA LEU A 273 0.20 20.87 -10.76
C LEU A 273 -0.65 22.12 -11.01
N ASN A 274 -0.03 23.26 -11.31
CA ASN A 274 -0.77 24.50 -11.59
C ASN A 274 -1.68 24.36 -12.81
N HIS A 275 -1.22 23.72 -13.88
CA HIS A 275 -2.06 23.44 -15.04
C HIS A 275 -3.25 22.53 -14.65
N PHE A 276 -2.97 21.44 -13.94
CA PHE A 276 -4.00 20.50 -13.49
C PHE A 276 -5.08 21.16 -12.62
N LEU A 277 -4.68 21.98 -11.64
CA LEU A 277 -5.64 22.69 -10.79
C LEU A 277 -6.51 23.69 -11.59
N ARG A 278 -5.93 24.30 -12.62
CA ARG A 278 -6.61 25.30 -13.47
C ARG A 278 -7.51 24.71 -14.54
N THR A 279 -7.33 23.45 -14.93
CA THR A 279 -8.09 22.84 -16.03
C THR A 279 -8.88 21.64 -15.54
N GLY A 280 -8.22 20.70 -14.85
CA GLY A 280 -8.79 19.45 -14.38
C GLY A 280 -9.78 19.59 -13.22
N MET A 281 -9.56 20.53 -12.30
CA MET A 281 -10.42 20.69 -11.11
C MET A 281 -11.48 21.81 -11.23
N THR A 282 -11.63 22.43 -12.40
CA THR A 282 -12.52 23.59 -12.59
C THR A 282 -13.98 23.28 -12.35
N ALA A 283 -14.48 22.17 -12.90
CA ALA A 283 -15.87 21.76 -12.80
C ALA A 283 -16.31 21.57 -11.34
N ILE A 284 -15.46 20.93 -10.53
CA ILE A 284 -15.76 20.72 -9.11
C ILE A 284 -15.54 21.98 -8.28
N SER A 285 -14.54 22.79 -8.60
CA SER A 285 -14.30 24.08 -7.95
C SER A 285 -15.54 24.96 -8.06
N ASP A 286 -16.14 25.05 -9.25
CA ASP A 286 -17.37 25.78 -9.46
C ASP A 286 -18.56 25.20 -8.69
N LYS A 287 -18.75 23.88 -8.71
CA LYS A 287 -19.82 23.19 -7.96
C LYS A 287 -19.70 23.46 -6.45
N VAL A 288 -18.50 23.32 -5.88
CA VAL A 288 -18.23 23.52 -4.45
C VAL A 288 -18.30 25.00 -4.05
N LEU A 289 -17.79 25.92 -4.89
CA LEU A 289 -17.79 27.36 -4.59
C LEU A 289 -19.15 28.02 -4.83
N LYS A 290 -19.95 27.54 -5.78
CA LYS A 290 -21.28 28.09 -6.11
C LYS A 290 -22.43 27.47 -5.30
N GLY A 291 -22.19 26.35 -4.60
CA GLY A 291 -23.16 25.63 -3.76
C GLY A 291 -23.74 26.38 -2.55
N LYS A 292 -23.53 27.70 -2.42
CA LYS A 292 -24.14 28.55 -1.39
C LYS A 292 -25.31 29.42 -1.87
N LYS A 293 -25.87 29.14 -3.06
CA LYS A 293 -27.10 29.81 -3.52
C LYS A 293 -28.15 28.78 -3.95
N GLY A 294 -28.97 28.34 -2.99
CA GLY A 294 -30.07 27.44 -3.29
C GLY A 294 -30.90 27.03 -2.08
N LYS A 295 -31.67 28.00 -1.56
CA LYS A 295 -32.80 27.92 -0.60
C LYS A 295 -32.52 27.46 0.82
#